data_AF-A0A2M7YAF1-F1
#
_entry.id   AF-A0A2M7YAF1-F1
#
_cell.length_a   1.000
_cell.length_b   1.000
_cell.length_c   1.000
_cell.angle_alpha   90.00
_cell.angle_beta   90.00
_cell.angle_gamma   90.00
#
_symmetry.space_group_name_H-M   'P 1'
#
loop_
_entity.id
_entity.type
_entity.pdbx_description
1 polymer ?
#
loop_
_entity_poly.entity_id
_entity_poly.type
_entity_poly.pdbx_seq_one_letter_code
_entity_poly.pdbx_strand_id
1 'polypeptide(L)'
;MRAEADMADALAAVRRVALRRGDAGAAPRVEAVAEPFLYGSPVGRRYLAMAPARALAIGDPPERCPAAGLGGDAATVAGAQAAAGQALRQCLAAVGGRAGCGCRLMALDDMLLAGPLAFTYAPGVGGRLVGDGAGGRGAPLTVAERATDDPARTLIGFFDAAGPVAVGEVDDGGGARLVLTPSGALFEGARERRGWRRGRIMERLLLSDADGRRIIALIGFEPADIAAEGAALAAWPRG
;
A
#
# COMPACT_ATOMS: atom_id res chain seq x y z
N MET A 1 -15.48 18.97 -9.19
CA MET A 1 -16.66 18.28 -9.77
C MET A 1 -16.66 16.76 -9.61
N ARG A 2 -15.82 15.93 -10.29
CA ARG A 2 -15.87 14.45 -10.07
C ARG A 2 -15.53 14.01 -8.63
N ALA A 3 -14.42 14.52 -8.06
CA ALA A 3 -14.02 14.19 -6.68
C ALA A 3 -15.05 14.62 -5.61
N GLU A 4 -15.84 15.67 -5.86
CA GLU A 4 -16.91 16.11 -4.97
C GLU A 4 -18.16 15.22 -5.10
N ALA A 5 -18.47 14.78 -6.33
CA ALA A 5 -19.54 13.82 -6.59
C ALA A 5 -19.22 12.44 -5.97
N ASP A 6 -17.98 11.96 -6.11
CA ASP A 6 -17.53 10.69 -5.51
C ASP A 6 -17.58 10.75 -3.97
N MET A 7 -17.24 11.90 -3.38
CA MET A 7 -17.35 12.13 -1.94
C MET A 7 -18.81 12.21 -1.48
N ALA A 8 -19.69 12.85 -2.26
CA ALA A 8 -21.13 12.90 -1.96
C ALA A 8 -21.77 11.51 -2.04
N ASP A 9 -21.42 10.70 -3.04
CA ASP A 9 -21.90 9.32 -3.19
C ASP A 9 -21.35 8.40 -2.10
N ALA A 10 -20.08 8.57 -1.72
CA ALA A 10 -19.49 7.87 -0.58
C ALA A 10 -20.19 8.25 0.72
N LEU A 11 -20.43 9.53 0.99
CA LEU A 11 -21.16 9.99 2.18
C LEU A 11 -22.62 9.54 2.18
N ALA A 12 -23.27 9.48 1.01
CA ALA A 12 -24.60 8.94 0.86
C ALA A 12 -24.64 7.42 1.11
N ALA A 13 -23.63 6.68 0.65
CA ALA A 13 -23.45 5.27 0.96
C ALA A 13 -23.22 5.06 2.46
N VAL A 14 -22.34 5.85 3.09
CA VAL A 14 -22.10 5.85 4.54
C VAL A 14 -23.39 6.14 5.30
N ARG A 15 -24.19 7.13 4.87
CA ARG A 15 -25.47 7.47 5.50
C ARG A 15 -26.47 6.32 5.38
N ARG A 16 -26.61 5.71 4.20
CA ARG A 16 -27.48 4.54 3.99
C ARG A 16 -27.06 3.36 4.87
N VAL A 17 -25.75 3.16 5.02
CA VAL A 17 -25.18 2.08 5.83
C VAL A 17 -25.33 2.36 7.32
N ALA A 18 -25.10 3.59 7.78
CA ALA A 18 -25.30 3.99 9.17
C ALA A 18 -26.77 3.89 9.59
N LEU A 19 -27.70 4.21 8.69
CA LEU A 19 -29.14 3.99 8.91
C LEU A 19 -29.48 2.50 9.02
N ARG A 20 -28.86 1.63 8.20
CA ARG A 20 -28.99 0.16 8.33
C ARG A 20 -28.36 -0.40 9.60
N ARG A 21 -27.43 0.29 10.26
CA ARG A 21 -26.87 -0.15 11.54
C ARG A 21 -27.86 -0.01 12.70
N GLY A 22 -28.88 0.85 12.55
CA GLY A 22 -30.03 0.93 13.46
C GLY A 22 -31.03 -0.23 13.29
N ASP A 23 -31.12 -0.79 12.09
CA ASP A 23 -32.00 -1.92 11.71
C ASP A 23 -31.14 -3.13 11.30
N ALA A 24 -30.62 -3.88 12.27
CA ALA A 24 -29.64 -4.94 12.02
C ALA A 24 -30.11 -5.99 10.99
N GLY A 25 -29.39 -6.07 9.86
CA GLY A 25 -29.41 -7.22 8.95
C GLY A 25 -28.68 -6.97 7.61
N ALA A 26 -27.59 -7.70 7.37
CA ALA A 26 -26.95 -7.92 6.05
C ALA A 26 -25.86 -6.95 5.52
N ALA A 27 -25.08 -6.28 6.37
CA ALA A 27 -23.71 -5.91 5.99
C ALA A 27 -22.76 -7.02 6.49
N PRO A 28 -21.87 -7.60 5.65
CA PRO A 28 -20.89 -8.57 6.13
C PRO A 28 -20.01 -7.88 7.17
N ARG A 29 -20.11 -8.34 8.42
CA ARG A 29 -19.24 -7.89 9.50
C ARG A 29 -17.83 -8.42 9.23
N VAL A 30 -16.81 -7.65 9.59
CA VAL A 30 -15.37 -8.01 9.51
C VAL A 30 -15.04 -9.34 10.21
N GLU A 31 -15.95 -9.93 10.99
CA GLU A 31 -15.82 -11.30 11.53
C GLU A 31 -15.91 -12.41 10.46
N ALA A 32 -16.37 -12.16 9.24
CA ALA A 32 -16.48 -13.18 8.21
C ALA A 32 -15.14 -13.43 7.48
N VAL A 33 -14.24 -14.16 8.12
CA VAL A 33 -13.07 -14.84 7.53
C VAL A 33 -11.97 -13.92 6.99
N ALA A 34 -11.11 -13.42 7.89
CA ALA A 34 -9.72 -13.01 7.62
C ALA A 34 -9.47 -12.34 6.25
N GLU A 35 -10.14 -11.22 5.97
CA GLU A 35 -9.96 -10.47 4.72
C GLU A 35 -8.48 -10.26 4.42
N PRO A 36 -7.91 -10.91 3.39
CA PRO A 36 -6.46 -11.04 3.28
C PRO A 36 -5.75 -9.68 3.25
N PHE A 37 -6.35 -8.66 2.64
CA PHE A 37 -5.80 -7.31 2.64
C PHE A 37 -5.79 -6.67 4.03
N LEU A 38 -6.87 -6.78 4.81
CA LEU A 38 -6.95 -6.12 6.11
C LEU A 38 -5.97 -6.71 7.12
N TYR A 39 -5.80 -8.03 7.14
CA TYR A 39 -4.88 -8.69 8.07
C TYR A 39 -3.44 -8.77 7.53
N GLY A 40 -3.31 -8.91 6.20
CA GLY A 40 -2.04 -9.11 5.54
C GLY A 40 -1.27 -7.84 5.22
N SER A 41 -1.94 -6.74 4.84
CA SER A 41 -1.26 -5.51 4.46
C SER A 41 -0.92 -4.61 5.67
N PRO A 42 0.18 -3.83 5.62
CA PRO A 42 0.49 -2.85 6.66
C PRO A 42 -0.64 -1.83 6.89
N VAL A 43 -1.24 -1.32 5.81
CA VAL A 43 -2.35 -0.34 5.91
C VAL A 43 -3.60 -0.96 6.52
N GLY A 44 -3.92 -2.20 6.15
CA GLY A 44 -5.04 -2.95 6.71
C GLY A 44 -4.89 -3.19 8.21
N ARG A 45 -3.70 -3.59 8.65
CA ARG A 45 -3.43 -3.81 10.09
C ARG A 45 -3.55 -2.51 10.88
N ARG A 46 -3.08 -1.40 10.33
CA ARG A 46 -3.26 -0.07 10.94
C ARG A 46 -4.74 0.28 11.07
N TYR A 47 -5.54 0.03 10.04
CA TYR A 47 -6.99 0.20 10.11
C TYR A 47 -7.61 -0.64 11.23
N LEU A 48 -7.27 -1.92 11.32
CA LEU A 48 -7.80 -2.83 12.35
C LEU A 48 -7.40 -2.43 13.77
N ALA A 49 -6.24 -1.78 13.95
CA ALA A 49 -5.77 -1.29 15.24
C ALA A 49 -6.48 0.00 15.72
N MET A 50 -7.27 0.65 14.86
CA MET A 50 -7.99 1.88 15.24
C MET A 50 -9.25 1.56 16.05
N ALA A 51 -9.63 2.51 16.92
CA ALA A 51 -10.89 2.46 17.65
C ALA A 51 -12.12 2.44 16.69
N PRO A 52 -13.31 2.06 17.18
CA PRO A 52 -14.56 2.12 16.40
C PRO A 52 -14.83 3.53 15.84
N ALA A 53 -15.65 3.60 14.78
CA ALA A 53 -15.73 4.78 13.89
C ALA A 53 -14.41 5.08 13.18
N ARG A 54 -13.83 4.02 12.61
CA ARG A 54 -12.66 4.04 11.72
C ARG A 54 -13.07 3.94 10.25
N ALA A 55 -12.26 4.46 9.36
CA ALA A 55 -12.47 4.39 7.92
C ALA A 55 -11.16 4.17 7.18
N LEU A 56 -11.22 3.41 6.08
CA LEU A 56 -10.10 3.18 5.18
C LEU A 56 -10.49 3.56 3.76
N ALA A 57 -9.70 4.41 3.12
CA ALA A 57 -9.80 4.74 1.70
C ALA A 57 -8.51 4.36 0.97
N ILE A 58 -8.62 3.96 -0.29
CA ILE A 58 -7.48 3.70 -1.19
C ILE A 58 -7.68 4.41 -2.53
N GLY A 59 -6.57 4.65 -3.23
CA GLY A 59 -6.59 5.26 -4.55
C GLY A 59 -7.33 4.40 -5.58
N ASP A 60 -7.97 5.08 -6.53
CA ASP A 60 -8.76 4.47 -7.59
C ASP A 60 -8.39 5.08 -8.96
N PRO A 61 -8.11 4.28 -10.00
CA PRO A 61 -8.01 2.82 -9.95
C PRO A 61 -6.75 2.35 -9.19
N PRO A 62 -6.84 1.27 -8.41
CA PRO A 62 -5.79 0.86 -7.48
C PRO A 62 -4.44 0.65 -8.17
N GLU A 63 -4.43 0.05 -9.36
CA GLU A 63 -3.23 -0.26 -10.14
C GLU A 63 -2.37 0.96 -10.53
N ARG A 64 -2.92 2.18 -10.47
CA ARG A 64 -2.23 3.42 -10.88
C ARG A 64 -2.17 4.47 -9.77
N CYS A 65 -2.90 4.27 -8.68
CA CYS A 65 -3.12 5.28 -7.65
C CYS A 65 -2.65 4.74 -6.29
N PRO A 66 -1.35 4.82 -5.97
CA PRO A 66 -0.74 4.26 -4.76
C PRO A 66 -1.00 5.11 -3.51
N ALA A 67 -2.25 5.52 -3.30
CA ALA A 67 -2.68 6.30 -2.16
C ALA A 67 -3.50 5.45 -1.19
N ALA A 68 -3.41 5.79 0.08
CA ALA A 68 -4.32 5.32 1.12
C ALA A 68 -4.55 6.41 2.15
N GLY A 69 -5.68 6.35 2.83
CA GLY A 69 -6.01 7.27 3.92
C GLY A 69 -6.78 6.55 5.02
N LEU A 70 -6.51 6.96 6.26
CA LEU A 70 -7.13 6.40 7.46
C LEU A 70 -7.86 7.52 8.21
N GLY A 71 -9.11 7.27 8.59
CA GLY A 71 -9.90 8.21 9.36
C GLY A 71 -10.39 7.57 10.65
N GLY A 72 -10.47 8.36 11.73
CA GLY A 72 -10.94 7.90 13.03
C GLY A 72 -11.64 9.02 13.79
N ASP A 73 -12.70 8.68 14.51
CA ASP A 73 -13.48 9.61 15.34
C ASP A 73 -14.21 8.86 16.48
N ALA A 74 -15.08 9.55 17.22
CA ALA A 74 -15.94 8.97 18.25
C ALA A 74 -16.95 7.96 17.66
N ALA A 75 -17.25 6.90 18.42
CA ALA A 75 -18.13 5.79 18.03
C ALA A 75 -19.62 6.19 17.92
N THR A 76 -19.93 7.07 16.98
CA THR A 76 -21.26 7.62 16.67
C THR A 76 -21.49 7.62 15.16
N VAL A 77 -22.74 7.78 14.72
CA VAL A 77 -23.04 7.93 13.28
C VAL A 77 -22.35 9.17 12.68
N ALA A 78 -22.35 10.28 13.41
CA ALA A 78 -21.64 11.49 13.00
C ALA A 78 -20.12 11.24 12.91
N GLY A 79 -19.56 10.50 13.86
CA GLY A 79 -18.15 10.13 13.86
C GLY A 79 -17.78 9.18 12.72
N ALA A 80 -18.64 8.23 12.34
CA ALA A 80 -18.43 7.38 11.17
C ALA A 80 -18.37 8.19 9.86
N GLN A 81 -19.23 9.21 9.71
CA GLN A 81 -19.18 10.13 8.56
C GLN A 81 -17.92 10.98 8.56
N ALA A 82 -17.52 11.50 9.72
CA ALA A 82 -16.30 12.28 9.88
C ALA A 82 -15.05 11.45 9.57
N ALA A 83 -14.98 10.21 10.06
CA ALA A 83 -13.91 9.26 9.76
C ALA A 83 -13.83 8.96 8.26
N ALA A 84 -14.96 8.67 7.60
CA ALA A 84 -14.99 8.47 6.15
C ALA A 84 -14.46 9.69 5.38
N GLY A 85 -14.91 10.89 5.76
CA GLY A 85 -14.42 12.14 5.17
C GLY A 85 -12.93 12.37 5.40
N GLN A 86 -12.41 12.06 6.59
CA GLN A 86 -10.98 12.16 6.90
C GLN A 86 -10.14 11.17 6.06
N ALA A 87 -10.56 9.90 5.97
CA ALA A 87 -9.88 8.88 5.18
C ALA A 87 -9.79 9.29 3.70
N LEU A 88 -10.90 9.78 3.13
CA LEU A 88 -10.93 10.26 1.74
C LEU A 88 -10.03 11.48 1.54
N ARG A 89 -10.06 12.48 2.43
CA ARG A 89 -9.17 13.66 2.34
C ARG A 89 -7.69 13.27 2.41
N GLN A 90 -7.31 12.37 3.32
CA GLN A 90 -5.93 11.90 3.41
C GLN A 90 -5.50 11.14 2.15
N CYS A 91 -6.37 10.26 1.63
CA CYS A 91 -6.11 9.56 0.39
C CYS A 91 -5.92 10.56 -0.76
N LEU A 92 -6.80 11.55 -0.90
CA LEU A 92 -6.73 12.56 -1.97
C LEU A 92 -5.48 13.43 -1.85
N ALA A 93 -5.08 13.79 -0.63
CA ALA A 93 -3.82 14.48 -0.38
C ALA A 93 -2.62 13.61 -0.82
N ALA A 94 -2.63 12.31 -0.52
CA ALA A 94 -1.58 11.37 -0.96
C ALA A 94 -1.58 11.11 -2.48
N VAL A 95 -2.72 11.24 -3.17
CA VAL A 95 -2.79 11.21 -4.64
C VAL A 95 -2.08 12.42 -5.26
N GLY A 96 -2.05 13.57 -4.57
CA GLY A 96 -1.31 14.76 -5.01
C GLY A 96 -1.76 15.32 -6.37
N GLY A 97 -3.04 15.15 -6.72
CA GLY A 97 -3.59 15.65 -7.99
C GLY A 97 -3.15 14.88 -9.24
N ARG A 98 -2.59 13.67 -9.09
CA ARG A 98 -2.20 12.82 -10.23
C ARG A 98 -3.37 12.59 -11.19
N ALA A 99 -3.15 12.87 -12.47
CA ALA A 99 -4.18 12.73 -13.49
C ALA A 99 -4.68 11.28 -13.59
N GLY A 100 -5.99 11.11 -13.66
CA GLY A 100 -6.63 9.79 -13.72
C GLY A 100 -6.69 9.06 -12.38
N CYS A 101 -6.33 9.71 -11.27
CA CYS A 101 -6.48 9.15 -9.93
C CYS A 101 -7.59 9.84 -9.12
N GLY A 102 -8.37 9.01 -8.43
CA GLY A 102 -9.32 9.37 -7.39
C GLY A 102 -9.06 8.55 -6.13
N CYS A 103 -10.02 8.58 -5.21
CA CYS A 103 -9.99 7.80 -3.98
C CYS A 103 -11.37 7.20 -3.72
N ARG A 104 -11.38 5.95 -3.28
CA ARG A 104 -12.61 5.24 -2.93
C ARG A 104 -12.54 4.74 -1.49
N LEU A 105 -13.70 4.75 -0.83
CA LEU A 105 -13.83 4.20 0.51
C LEU A 105 -13.89 2.67 0.43
N MET A 106 -13.06 2.00 1.22
CA MET A 106 -12.93 0.54 1.25
C MET A 106 -13.72 -0.06 2.40
N ALA A 107 -13.54 0.49 3.59
CA ALA A 107 -14.15 -0.04 4.80
C ALA A 107 -14.54 1.11 5.74
N LEU A 108 -15.59 0.87 6.50
CA LEU A 108 -16.08 1.74 7.56
C LEU A 108 -16.43 0.88 8.77
N ASP A 109 -15.71 1.11 9.86
CA ASP A 109 -15.80 0.38 11.11
C ASP A 109 -15.64 -1.15 10.96
N ASP A 110 -16.74 -1.89 11.00
CA ASP A 110 -16.82 -3.34 10.84
C ASP A 110 -17.43 -3.76 9.50
N MET A 111 -17.57 -2.82 8.55
CA MET A 111 -18.24 -3.06 7.27
C MET A 111 -17.31 -2.85 6.09
N LEU A 112 -17.38 -3.78 5.14
CA LEU A 112 -16.69 -3.71 3.86
C LEU A 112 -17.59 -3.03 2.82
N LEU A 113 -17.08 -2.00 2.17
CA LEU A 113 -17.82 -1.17 1.20
C LEU A 113 -17.37 -1.42 -0.25
N ALA A 114 -16.20 -2.02 -0.45
CA ALA A 114 -15.72 -2.45 -1.76
C ALA A 114 -16.03 -3.93 -2.02
N GLY A 115 -15.99 -4.36 -3.30
CA GLY A 115 -16.18 -5.76 -3.65
C GLY A 115 -15.00 -6.66 -3.25
N PRO A 116 -15.16 -8.00 -3.19
CA PRO A 116 -14.13 -8.93 -2.68
C PRO A 116 -12.75 -8.82 -3.36
N LEU A 117 -12.71 -8.54 -4.67
CA LEU A 117 -11.45 -8.35 -5.41
C LEU A 117 -10.62 -7.18 -4.88
N ALA A 118 -11.26 -6.20 -4.24
CA ALA A 118 -10.59 -5.07 -3.60
C ALA A 118 -9.76 -5.47 -2.38
N PHE A 119 -10.09 -6.60 -1.75
CA PHE A 119 -9.48 -7.10 -0.52
C PHE A 119 -8.54 -8.29 -0.74
N THR A 120 -8.23 -8.61 -2.00
CA THR A 120 -7.26 -9.67 -2.32
C THR A 120 -5.87 -9.30 -1.80
N TYR A 121 -5.15 -10.26 -1.19
CA TYR A 121 -3.78 -10.05 -0.72
C TYR A 121 -2.85 -11.21 -1.05
N ALA A 122 -1.62 -10.88 -1.44
CA ALA A 122 -0.56 -11.85 -1.66
C ALA A 122 0.42 -11.84 -0.47
N PRO A 123 0.63 -12.97 0.25
CA PRO A 123 1.56 -13.05 1.38
C PRO A 123 3.05 -12.92 0.98
N GLY A 124 3.35 -13.04 -0.31
CA GLY A 124 4.62 -12.67 -0.92
C GLY A 124 4.40 -12.10 -2.32
N VAL A 125 5.34 -11.28 -2.78
CA VAL A 125 5.33 -10.73 -4.13
C VAL A 125 6.67 -10.92 -4.82
N GLY A 126 6.65 -10.93 -6.15
CA GLY A 126 7.87 -10.91 -6.93
C GLY A 126 8.68 -9.65 -6.65
N GLY A 127 10.00 -9.82 -6.52
CA GLY A 127 10.94 -8.72 -6.47
C GLY A 127 12.19 -8.98 -7.26
N ARG A 128 12.97 -7.92 -7.49
CA ARG A 128 14.26 -7.97 -8.17
C ARG A 128 15.17 -6.88 -7.61
N LEU A 129 16.46 -7.16 -7.52
CA LEU A 129 17.49 -6.15 -7.26
C LEU A 129 18.25 -5.90 -8.56
N VAL A 130 18.23 -4.68 -9.06
CA VAL A 130 18.82 -4.31 -10.35
C VAL A 130 19.89 -3.25 -10.16
N GLY A 131 21.00 -3.34 -10.87
CA GLY A 131 22.06 -2.33 -10.88
C GLY A 131 23.43 -2.87 -10.51
N ASP A 132 24.40 -1.97 -10.51
CA ASP A 132 25.83 -2.30 -10.37
C ASP A 132 26.14 -2.88 -8.99
N GLY A 133 25.45 -2.40 -7.95
CA GLY A 133 25.57 -2.94 -6.59
C GLY A 133 24.93 -4.33 -6.41
N ALA A 134 24.11 -4.79 -7.36
CA ALA A 134 23.38 -6.06 -7.32
C ALA A 134 23.85 -7.07 -8.39
N GLY A 135 24.93 -6.77 -9.13
CA GLY A 135 25.49 -7.66 -10.14
C GLY A 135 24.69 -7.76 -11.45
N GLY A 136 23.84 -6.78 -11.79
CA GLY A 136 23.20 -6.67 -13.12
C GLY A 136 21.66 -6.63 -13.11
N ARG A 137 21.01 -7.36 -14.05
CA ARG A 137 19.55 -7.28 -14.32
C ARG A 137 18.63 -7.93 -13.26
N GLY A 138 19.18 -8.47 -12.18
CA GLY A 138 18.44 -9.03 -11.05
C GLY A 138 17.71 -10.33 -11.34
N ALA A 139 18.11 -11.40 -10.65
CA ALA A 139 17.33 -12.64 -10.60
C ALA A 139 15.95 -12.40 -9.95
N PRO A 140 14.92 -13.21 -10.26
CA PRO A 140 13.67 -13.19 -9.53
C PRO A 140 13.89 -13.53 -8.05
N LEU A 141 13.30 -12.74 -7.17
CA LEU A 141 13.33 -12.89 -5.72
C LEU A 141 11.90 -12.94 -5.16
N THR A 142 11.77 -13.54 -3.98
CA THR A 142 10.56 -13.43 -3.16
C THR A 142 10.73 -12.27 -2.20
N VAL A 143 9.70 -11.41 -2.09
CA VAL A 143 9.67 -10.30 -1.13
C VAL A 143 8.64 -10.57 -0.05
N ALA A 144 9.06 -10.43 1.20
CA ALA A 144 8.19 -10.43 2.37
C ALA A 144 8.21 -9.06 3.05
N GLU A 145 7.07 -8.64 3.60
CA GLU A 145 6.97 -7.41 4.39
C GLU A 145 6.54 -7.76 5.81
N ARG A 146 7.10 -7.05 6.79
CA ARG A 146 6.73 -7.17 8.20
C ARG A 146 6.54 -5.78 8.80
N ALA A 147 5.47 -5.59 9.57
CA ALA A 147 5.32 -4.38 10.36
C ALA A 147 6.39 -4.31 11.46
N THR A 148 6.83 -3.10 11.79
CA THR A 148 7.65 -2.85 12.98
C THR A 148 6.79 -2.37 14.13
N ASP A 149 7.41 -2.16 15.29
CA ASP A 149 6.75 -1.50 16.44
C ASP A 149 6.42 -0.03 16.13
N ASP A 150 7.16 0.59 15.21
CA ASP A 150 6.79 1.88 14.61
C ASP A 150 5.82 1.65 13.44
N PRO A 151 4.54 2.08 13.55
CA PRO A 151 3.55 1.87 12.50
C PRO A 151 3.83 2.69 11.22
N ALA A 152 4.76 3.66 11.27
CA ALA A 152 5.20 4.40 10.10
C ALA A 152 6.31 3.68 9.32
N ARG A 153 6.80 2.54 9.82
CA ARG A 153 7.90 1.77 9.22
C ARG A 153 7.49 0.35 8.88
N THR A 154 8.06 -0.16 7.79
CA THR A 154 7.87 -1.54 7.32
C THR A 154 9.22 -2.14 6.98
N LEU A 155 9.50 -3.34 7.51
CA LEU A 155 10.65 -4.14 7.13
C LEU A 155 10.34 -4.92 5.85
N ILE A 156 11.35 -4.99 4.98
CA ILE A 156 11.28 -5.69 3.70
C ILE A 156 12.41 -6.70 3.65
N GLY A 157 12.08 -7.97 3.43
CA GLY A 157 13.05 -9.04 3.22
C GLY A 157 13.00 -9.54 1.78
N PHE A 158 14.17 -9.70 1.17
CA PHE A 158 14.34 -10.29 -0.16
C PHE A 158 15.00 -11.67 -0.03
N PHE A 159 14.44 -12.67 -0.70
CA PHE A 159 14.86 -14.06 -0.60
C PHE A 159 15.03 -14.69 -1.98
N ASP A 160 16.11 -15.46 -2.14
CA ASP A 160 16.26 -16.43 -3.24
C ASP A 160 16.04 -17.86 -2.71
N ALA A 161 16.38 -18.87 -3.52
CA ALA A 161 16.27 -20.27 -3.12
C ALA A 161 17.26 -20.69 -2.02
N ALA A 162 18.35 -19.96 -1.82
CA ALA A 162 19.39 -20.24 -0.84
C ALA A 162 19.17 -19.48 0.49
N GLY A 163 18.39 -18.39 0.48
CA GLY A 163 18.01 -17.67 1.70
C GLY A 163 17.86 -16.16 1.50
N PRO A 164 18.01 -15.36 2.58
CA PRO A 164 17.89 -13.91 2.49
C PRO A 164 19.08 -13.32 1.74
N VAL A 165 18.80 -12.46 0.76
CA VAL A 165 19.81 -11.73 -0.06
C VAL A 165 19.90 -10.25 0.28
N ALA A 166 18.81 -9.68 0.80
CA ALA A 166 18.78 -8.31 1.28
C ALA A 166 17.68 -8.12 2.32
N VAL A 167 17.91 -7.20 3.24
CA VAL A 167 16.93 -6.76 4.23
C VAL A 167 16.89 -5.24 4.25
N GLY A 168 15.71 -4.67 4.36
CA GLY A 168 15.53 -3.23 4.29
C GLY A 168 14.39 -2.73 5.14
N GLU A 169 14.30 -1.41 5.21
CA GLU A 169 13.24 -0.69 5.87
C GLU A 169 12.76 0.42 4.94
N VAL A 170 11.44 0.61 4.91
CA VAL A 170 10.81 1.77 4.29
C VAL A 170 9.96 2.49 5.31
N ASP A 171 9.91 3.82 5.21
CA ASP A 171 9.02 4.64 6.00
C ASP A 171 7.89 5.25 5.15
N ASP A 172 6.90 5.82 5.83
CA ASP A 172 5.78 6.53 5.20
C ASP A 172 6.17 7.88 4.58
N GLY A 173 7.28 8.48 5.02
CA GLY A 173 7.85 9.70 4.44
C GLY A 173 8.52 9.49 3.08
N GLY A 174 8.66 8.22 2.66
CA GLY A 174 9.25 7.85 1.38
C GLY A 174 10.75 7.54 1.46
N GLY A 175 11.33 7.52 2.66
CA GLY A 175 12.69 7.04 2.88
C GLY A 175 12.78 5.52 2.74
N ALA A 176 13.92 5.05 2.24
CA ALA A 176 14.21 3.63 2.08
C ALA A 176 15.68 3.32 2.39
N ARG A 177 15.93 2.21 3.07
CA ARG A 177 17.26 1.67 3.36
C ARG A 177 17.28 0.17 3.07
N LEU A 178 18.39 -0.34 2.54
CA LEU A 178 18.57 -1.76 2.21
C LEU A 178 20.00 -2.17 2.51
N VAL A 179 20.16 -3.30 3.20
CA VAL A 179 21.45 -3.95 3.47
C VAL A 179 21.49 -5.26 2.68
N LEU A 180 22.54 -5.44 1.87
CA LEU A 180 22.80 -6.70 1.20
C LEU A 180 23.40 -7.70 2.19
N THR A 181 22.78 -8.86 2.36
CA THR A 181 23.18 -9.82 3.40
C THR A 181 24.52 -10.51 3.15
N PRO A 182 25.00 -10.75 1.92
CA PRO A 182 26.32 -11.37 1.73
C PRO A 182 27.49 -10.41 1.98
N SER A 183 27.30 -9.10 1.78
CA SER A 183 28.38 -8.11 1.84
C SER A 183 28.26 -7.12 3.00
N GLY A 184 27.08 -7.00 3.62
CA GLY A 184 26.78 -5.96 4.60
C GLY A 184 26.68 -4.55 4.00
N ALA A 185 26.72 -4.40 2.67
CA ALA A 185 26.67 -3.11 2.01
C ALA A 185 25.31 -2.43 2.24
N LEU A 186 25.34 -1.20 2.74
CA LEU A 186 24.17 -0.37 3.00
C LEU A 186 23.91 0.56 1.82
N PHE A 187 22.67 0.55 1.36
CA PHE A 187 22.15 1.45 0.34
C PHE A 187 20.97 2.24 0.90
N GLU A 188 20.90 3.52 0.58
CA GLU A 188 19.88 4.44 1.08
C GLU A 188 19.31 5.27 -0.06
N GLY A 189 18.07 5.70 0.09
CA GLY A 189 17.46 6.60 -0.87
C GLY A 189 15.95 6.68 -0.72
N ALA A 190 15.27 6.68 -1.85
CA ALA A 190 13.86 7.05 -1.92
C ALA A 190 12.99 5.92 -2.45
N ARG A 191 11.74 5.93 -2.01
CA ARG A 191 10.68 5.03 -2.42
C ARG A 191 9.79 5.70 -3.46
N GLU A 192 9.64 5.08 -4.62
CA GLU A 192 8.71 5.48 -5.67
C GLU A 192 7.55 4.48 -5.74
N ARG A 193 6.39 4.88 -5.22
CA ARG A 193 5.17 4.07 -5.26
C ARG A 193 4.49 4.18 -6.63
N ARG A 194 4.01 3.07 -7.19
CA ARG A 194 3.44 3.00 -8.55
C ARG A 194 1.94 2.71 -8.55
N GLY A 195 1.49 1.78 -7.72
CA GLY A 195 0.08 1.41 -7.60
C GLY A 195 -0.12 0.33 -6.55
N TRP A 196 -1.37 -0.09 -6.38
CA TRP A 196 -1.75 -1.25 -5.58
C TRP A 196 -1.97 -2.47 -6.49
N ARG A 197 -1.45 -3.62 -6.08
CA ARG A 197 -1.74 -4.91 -6.71
C ARG A 197 -1.81 -5.99 -5.63
N ARG A 198 -2.91 -6.74 -5.61
CA ARG A 198 -3.16 -7.80 -4.61
C ARG A 198 -2.85 -7.29 -3.19
N GLY A 199 -3.39 -6.12 -2.85
CA GLY A 199 -3.30 -5.55 -1.51
C GLY A 199 -1.91 -5.06 -1.08
N ARG A 200 -0.95 -4.96 -2.02
CA ARG A 200 0.40 -4.44 -1.79
C ARG A 200 0.71 -3.29 -2.72
N ILE A 201 1.59 -2.41 -2.27
CA ILE A 201 2.08 -1.32 -3.10
C ILE A 201 3.16 -1.88 -4.03
N MET A 202 2.95 -1.76 -5.33
CA MET A 202 4.00 -1.92 -6.34
C MET A 202 4.91 -0.71 -6.28
N GLU A 203 6.21 -0.93 -6.14
CA GLU A 203 7.14 0.16 -5.88
C GLU A 203 8.58 -0.14 -6.27
N ARG A 204 9.31 0.96 -6.46
CA ARG A 204 10.74 0.96 -6.74
C ARG A 204 11.44 1.63 -5.56
N LEU A 205 12.47 1.00 -5.03
CA LEU A 205 13.40 1.65 -4.12
C LEU A 205 14.61 2.10 -4.94
N LEU A 206 14.86 3.40 -4.99
CA LEU A 206 15.98 4.00 -5.70
C LEU A 206 17.07 4.28 -4.67
N LEU A 207 18.07 3.41 -4.59
CA LEU A 207 19.03 3.39 -3.50
C LEU A 207 20.48 3.56 -4.00
N SER A 208 21.28 4.33 -3.28
CA SER A 208 22.71 4.48 -3.53
C SER A 208 23.50 4.21 -2.26
N ASP A 209 24.74 3.74 -2.38
CA ASP A 209 25.66 3.63 -1.25
C ASP A 209 26.63 4.83 -1.18
N ALA A 210 27.54 4.79 -0.20
CA ALA A 210 28.56 5.82 0.00
C ALA A 210 29.55 5.92 -1.18
N ASP A 211 29.75 4.84 -1.93
CA ASP A 211 30.63 4.79 -3.10
C ASP A 211 29.93 5.26 -4.39
N GLY A 212 28.65 5.65 -4.30
CA GLY A 212 27.83 6.08 -5.44
C GLY A 212 27.32 4.94 -6.31
N ARG A 213 27.51 3.68 -5.91
CA ARG A 213 26.90 2.53 -6.59
C ARG A 213 25.39 2.59 -6.39
N ARG A 214 24.65 2.19 -7.42
CA ARG A 214 23.19 2.30 -7.46
C ARG A 214 22.54 0.93 -7.52
N ILE A 215 21.45 0.79 -6.78
CA ILE A 215 20.54 -0.35 -6.85
C ILE A 215 19.11 0.17 -6.94
N ILE A 216 18.33 -0.49 -7.79
CA ILE A 216 16.88 -0.37 -7.84
C ILE A 216 16.28 -1.66 -7.30
N ALA A 217 15.55 -1.57 -6.19
CA ALA A 217 14.75 -2.68 -5.69
C ALA A 217 13.35 -2.60 -6.29
N LEU A 218 12.98 -3.56 -7.13
CA LEU A 218 11.64 -3.70 -7.68
C LEU A 218 10.82 -4.60 -6.76
N ILE A 219 9.65 -4.14 -6.31
CA ILE A 219 8.77 -4.87 -5.40
C ILE A 219 7.35 -4.87 -5.99
N GLY A 220 6.73 -6.05 -6.09
CA GLY A 220 5.35 -6.18 -6.54
C GLY A 220 5.14 -6.24 -8.05
N PHE A 221 6.22 -6.26 -8.83
CA PHE A 221 6.14 -6.37 -10.29
C PHE A 221 6.11 -7.83 -10.74
N GLU A 222 5.10 -8.19 -11.53
CA GLU A 222 4.95 -9.51 -12.13
C GLU A 222 5.84 -9.65 -13.38
N PRO A 223 6.12 -10.88 -13.85
CA PRO A 223 6.91 -11.10 -15.06
C PRO A 223 6.38 -10.33 -16.29
N ALA A 224 5.07 -10.16 -16.41
CA ALA A 224 4.45 -9.39 -17.49
C ALA A 224 4.79 -7.88 -17.42
N ASP A 225 4.80 -7.29 -16.22
CA ASP A 225 5.17 -5.88 -16.04
C ASP A 225 6.65 -5.67 -16.39
N ILE A 226 7.51 -6.60 -15.97
CA ILE A 226 8.93 -6.59 -16.30
C ILE A 226 9.16 -6.76 -17.80
N ALA A 227 8.39 -7.62 -18.47
CA ALA A 227 8.48 -7.79 -19.92
C ALA A 227 8.04 -6.54 -20.69
N ALA A 228 6.99 -5.85 -20.22
CA ALA A 228 6.45 -4.66 -20.86
C ALA A 228 7.29 -3.40 -20.60
N GLU A 229 7.73 -3.19 -19.35
CA GLU A 229 8.30 -1.92 -18.89
C GLU A 229 9.73 -2.05 -18.32
N GLY A 230 10.34 -3.24 -18.35
CA GLY A 230 11.54 -3.55 -17.58
C GLY A 230 12.71 -2.57 -17.76
N ALA A 231 12.94 -2.07 -18.97
CA ALA A 231 13.98 -1.06 -19.22
C ALA A 231 13.67 0.28 -18.52
N ALA A 232 12.39 0.70 -18.49
CA ALA A 232 11.96 1.91 -17.80
C ALA A 232 11.96 1.72 -16.27
N LEU A 233 11.57 0.53 -15.79
CA LEU A 233 11.60 0.20 -14.36
C LEU A 233 13.04 0.13 -13.81
N ALA A 234 14.00 -0.26 -14.64
CA ALA A 234 15.43 -0.29 -14.32
C ALA A 234 16.16 1.02 -14.62
N ALA A 235 15.49 2.03 -15.17
CA ALA A 235 16.11 3.31 -15.49
C ALA A 235 16.17 4.22 -14.27
N TRP A 236 17.34 4.76 -13.96
CA TRP A 236 17.47 5.82 -12.97
C TRP A 236 16.76 7.09 -13.45
N PRO A 237 16.03 7.83 -12.59
CA PRO A 237 15.50 9.14 -12.98
C PRO A 237 16.63 10.06 -13.46
N ARG A 238 16.42 10.75 -14.58
CA ARG A 238 17.30 11.84 -14.99
C ARG A 238 17.02 13.00 -14.03
N GLY A 239 18.07 13.48 -13.37
CA GLY A 239 18.02 14.69 -12.54
C GLY A 239 17.78 15.94 -13.38
#